data_AF-A0A9P6RWS1-F1
#
_entry.id   AF-A0A9P6RWS1-F1
#
_cell.length_a   1.000
_cell.length_b   1.000
_cell.length_c   1.000
_cell.angle_alpha   90.00
_cell.angle_beta   90.00
_cell.angle_gamma   90.00
#
_symmetry.space_group_name_H-M   'P 1'
#
loop_
_entity.id
_entity.type
_entity.pdbx_description
1 polymer ?
#
loop_
_entity_poly.entity_id
_entity_poly.type
_entity_poly.pdbx_seq_one_letter_code
_entity_poly.pdbx_strand_id
1 'polypeptide(L)'
;MFCISFGSSNKVKVIDGSQDVVEAVRQAIKAQWINGIQRDEPRQTAHEFKLLGSPWYPNGSETVFSRMMLTQILSNLRVLGYKLYTSVDISAGSGDTESWIFRHVGNPWS
;
A
#
# COMPACT_ATOMS: atom_id res chain seq x y z
N MET A 1 15.21 3.13 2.16
CA MET A 1 14.19 2.22 2.74
C MET A 1 12.92 3.05 2.82
N PHE A 2 11.74 2.47 2.58
CA PHE A 2 10.48 3.20 2.69
C PHE A 2 9.43 2.32 3.39
N CYS A 3 8.32 2.93 3.78
CA CYS A 3 7.22 2.25 4.46
C CYS A 3 5.91 2.44 3.70
N ILE A 4 5.08 1.39 3.65
CA ILE A 4 3.67 1.49 3.27
C ILE A 4 2.83 1.19 4.50
N SER A 5 1.93 2.10 4.85
CA SER A 5 1.04 1.97 6.01
C SER A 5 -0.41 1.84 5.55
N PHE A 6 -1.15 0.91 6.14
CA PHE A 6 -2.56 0.64 5.89
C PHE A 6 -3.38 1.12 7.10
N GLY A 7 -3.95 2.32 7.00
CA GLY A 7 -4.59 2.99 8.14
C GLY A 7 -6.08 2.66 8.29
N SER A 8 -6.53 2.66 9.56
CA SER A 8 -7.79 2.21 10.21
C SER A 8 -9.17 2.31 9.55
N SER A 9 -9.31 2.66 8.28
CA SER A 9 -10.60 2.51 7.57
C SER A 9 -10.38 2.23 6.09
N ASN A 10 -9.71 3.15 5.41
CA ASN A 10 -9.60 3.11 3.96
C ASN A 10 -8.40 3.88 3.41
N LYS A 11 -7.29 3.91 4.15
CA LYS A 11 -6.10 4.67 3.73
C LYS A 11 -4.90 3.77 3.43
N VAL A 12 -4.20 4.09 2.34
CA VAL A 12 -2.84 3.62 2.05
C VAL A 12 -1.91 4.82 2.09
N LYS A 13 -0.78 4.73 2.81
CA LYS A 13 0.23 5.79 2.83
C LYS A 13 1.57 5.25 2.41
N VAL A 14 2.27 5.99 1.56
CA VAL A 14 3.67 5.73 1.20
C VAL A 14 4.54 6.77 1.91
N ILE A 15 5.39 6.34 2.84
CA ILE A 15 6.23 7.18 3.68
C ILE A 15 7.68 7.01 3.22
N ASP A 16 8.38 8.12 2.94
CA ASP A 16 9.77 8.15 2.41
C ASP A 16 9.98 7.34 1.11
N GLY A 17 8.93 7.13 0.32
CA GLY A 17 8.99 6.48 -0.98
C GLY A 17 9.25 7.45 -2.14
N SER A 18 9.92 6.99 -3.19
CA SER A 18 10.10 7.76 -4.43
C SER A 18 8.78 7.88 -5.23
N GLN A 19 8.75 8.77 -6.22
CA GLN A 19 7.58 8.95 -7.08
C GLN A 19 7.20 7.65 -7.82
N ASP A 20 8.17 6.84 -8.22
CA ASP A 20 7.94 5.55 -8.88
C ASP A 20 7.25 4.55 -7.94
N VAL A 21 7.59 4.57 -6.65
CA VAL A 21 6.93 3.75 -5.61
C VAL A 21 5.49 4.22 -5.42
N VAL A 22 5.27 5.53 -5.36
CA VAL A 22 3.92 6.11 -5.27
C VAL A 22 3.07 5.69 -6.47
N GLU A 23 3.62 5.75 -7.68
CA GLU A 23 2.91 5.37 -8.89
C GLU A 23 2.64 3.87 -8.96
N ALA A 24 3.60 3.03 -8.55
CA ALA A 24 3.41 1.59 -8.44
C ALA A 24 2.23 1.22 -7.52
N VAL A 25 2.09 1.92 -6.39
CA VAL A 25 0.97 1.75 -5.46
C VAL A 25 -0.33 2.27 -6.07
N ARG A 26 -0.32 3.46 -6.68
CA ARG A 26 -1.48 4.05 -7.37
C ARG A 26 -2.05 3.10 -8.43
N GLN A 27 -1.19 2.52 -9.26
CA GLN A 27 -1.58 1.58 -10.32
C GLN A 27 -2.16 0.28 -9.75
N ALA A 28 -1.57 -0.25 -8.68
CA ALA A 28 -2.10 -1.46 -8.02
C ALA A 28 -3.52 -1.22 -7.47
N ILE A 29 -3.76 -0.06 -6.85
CA ILE A 29 -5.08 0.32 -6.36
C ILE A 29 -6.07 0.44 -7.52
N LYS A 30 -5.73 1.21 -8.57
CA LYS A 30 -6.62 1.40 -9.73
C LYS A 30 -6.98 0.10 -10.45
N ALA A 31 -6.04 -0.85 -10.51
CA ALA A 31 -6.25 -2.12 -11.19
C ALA A 31 -7.14 -3.09 -10.42
N GLN A 32 -7.07 -3.08 -9.08
CA GLN A 32 -7.65 -4.15 -8.26
C GLN A 32 -8.77 -3.70 -7.31
N TRP A 33 -8.79 -2.42 -6.92
CA TRP A 33 -9.81 -1.93 -5.99
C TRP A 33 -11.01 -1.38 -6.73
N ILE A 34 -12.09 -2.18 -6.78
CA ILE A 34 -13.30 -1.90 -7.58
C ILE A 34 -13.96 -0.56 -7.24
N ASN A 35 -13.90 -0.13 -5.98
CA ASN A 35 -14.50 1.13 -5.54
C ASN A 35 -13.63 2.35 -5.90
N GLY A 36 -12.34 2.15 -6.21
CA GLY A 36 -11.42 3.21 -6.63
C GLY A 36 -10.92 4.14 -5.52
N ILE A 37 -10.25 5.20 -5.95
CA ILE A 37 -9.59 6.19 -5.09
C ILE A 37 -10.52 7.39 -4.86
N GLN A 38 -10.84 7.67 -3.59
CA GLN A 38 -11.55 8.89 -3.18
C GLN A 38 -10.62 10.12 -3.21
N ARG A 39 -9.36 9.94 -2.80
CA ARG A 39 -8.39 11.03 -2.74
C ARG A 39 -6.96 10.53 -2.97
N ASP A 40 -6.19 11.32 -3.70
CA ASP A 40 -4.81 11.04 -4.07
C ASP A 40 -4.00 12.33 -3.87
N GLU A 41 -3.32 12.47 -2.73
CA GLU A 41 -2.67 13.74 -2.39
C GLU A 41 -1.31 13.55 -1.68
N PRO A 42 -0.31 14.39 -2.02
CA PRO A 42 0.91 14.47 -1.23
C PRO A 42 0.62 15.11 0.14
N ARG A 43 1.31 14.64 1.17
CA ARG A 43 1.36 15.18 2.53
C ARG A 43 2.80 15.53 2.88
N GLN A 44 3.03 16.20 4.01
CA GLN A 44 4.36 16.68 4.42
C GLN A 44 5.44 15.58 4.45
N THR A 45 5.09 14.36 4.83
CA THR A 45 6.06 13.25 4.98
C THR A 45 5.64 11.97 4.25
N ALA A 46 4.55 12.01 3.48
CA ALA A 46 3.98 10.82 2.86
C ALA A 46 3.11 11.17 1.64
N HIS A 47 2.89 10.20 0.76
CA HIS A 47 1.79 10.27 -0.21
C HIS A 47 0.62 9.44 0.32
N GLU A 48 -0.56 10.05 0.45
CA GLU A 48 -1.76 9.39 1.01
C GLU A 48 -2.81 9.13 -0.08
N PHE A 49 -3.24 7.88 -0.16
CA PHE A 49 -4.40 7.46 -0.93
C PHE A 49 -5.55 7.16 0.04
N LYS A 50 -6.67 7.85 -0.15
CA LYS A 50 -7.94 7.51 0.50
C LYS A 50 -8.79 6.73 -0.49
N LEU A 51 -9.23 5.53 -0.11
CA LEU A 51 -9.99 4.60 -0.93
C LEU A 51 -11.49 4.74 -0.63
N LEU A 52 -12.34 4.48 -1.63
CA LEU A 52 -13.78 4.35 -1.39
C LEU A 52 -14.08 2.97 -0.77
N GLY A 53 -15.02 2.91 0.17
CA GLY A 53 -15.35 1.67 0.90
C GLY A 53 -14.42 1.37 2.08
N SER A 54 -14.34 0.10 2.47
CA SER A 54 -13.61 -0.38 3.65
C SER A 54 -12.62 -1.52 3.30
N PRO A 55 -11.53 -1.24 2.56
CA PRO A 55 -10.60 -2.26 2.07
C PRO A 55 -9.92 -3.08 3.18
N TRP A 56 -9.83 -2.54 4.40
CA TRP A 56 -9.21 -3.19 5.55
C TRP A 56 -10.20 -3.94 6.45
N TYR A 57 -11.50 -3.70 6.24
CA TYR A 57 -12.60 -4.46 6.85
C TYR A 57 -13.58 -4.93 5.75
N PRO A 58 -13.09 -5.67 4.74
CA PRO A 58 -13.87 -5.98 3.55
C PRO A 58 -14.95 -7.02 3.87
N ASN A 59 -16.05 -6.99 3.12
CA ASN A 59 -17.08 -8.02 3.15
C ASN A 59 -17.32 -8.62 1.75
N GLY A 60 -17.72 -9.91 1.71
CA GLY A 60 -18.02 -10.59 0.45
C GLY A 60 -16.88 -10.50 -0.57
N SER A 61 -17.21 -10.02 -1.77
CA SER A 61 -16.26 -9.88 -2.89
C SER A 61 -15.13 -8.87 -2.63
N GLU A 62 -15.33 -7.88 -1.76
CA GLU A 62 -14.27 -6.91 -1.41
C GLU A 62 -13.04 -7.62 -0.84
N THR A 63 -13.22 -8.77 -0.17
CA THR A 63 -12.12 -9.56 0.40
C THR A 63 -11.14 -10.01 -0.67
N VAL A 64 -11.65 -10.39 -1.85
CA VAL A 64 -10.84 -10.83 -2.99
C VAL A 64 -10.09 -9.63 -3.56
N PHE A 65 -10.78 -8.53 -3.81
CA PHE A 65 -10.19 -7.30 -4.36
C PHE A 65 -9.12 -6.70 -3.45
N SER A 66 -9.32 -6.69 -2.12
CA SER A 66 -8.30 -6.25 -1.16
C SER A 66 -7.04 -7.11 -1.25
N ARG A 67 -7.18 -8.44 -1.30
CA ARG A 67 -6.03 -9.36 -1.41
C ARG A 67 -5.30 -9.21 -2.74
N MET A 68 -6.04 -9.04 -3.84
CA MET A 68 -5.46 -8.78 -5.16
C MET A 68 -4.71 -7.45 -5.19
N MET A 69 -5.27 -6.39 -4.60
CA MET A 69 -4.62 -5.08 -4.48
C MET A 69 -3.29 -5.18 -3.72
N LEU A 70 -3.30 -5.82 -2.54
CA LEU A 70 -2.08 -6.03 -1.75
C LEU A 70 -1.03 -6.84 -2.50
N THR A 71 -1.45 -7.90 -3.20
CA THR A 71 -0.57 -8.74 -4.03
C THR A 71 0.02 -7.95 -5.19
N GLN A 72 -0.78 -7.11 -5.85
CA GLN A 72 -0.35 -6.26 -6.96
C GLN A 72 0.65 -5.19 -6.49
N ILE A 73 0.46 -4.62 -5.29
CA ILE A 73 1.45 -3.72 -4.67
C ILE A 73 2.79 -4.44 -4.53
N LEU A 74 2.81 -5.64 -3.93
CA LEU A 74 4.04 -6.43 -3.77
C LEU A 74 4.70 -6.75 -5.11
N SER A 75 3.92 -7.13 -6.11
CA SER A 75 4.40 -7.45 -7.46
C SER A 75 5.04 -6.22 -8.12
N ASN A 76 4.36 -5.07 -8.10
CA ASN A 76 4.88 -3.84 -8.71
C ASN A 76 6.18 -3.39 -8.05
N LEU A 77 6.25 -3.44 -6.72
CA LEU A 77 7.46 -3.08 -5.98
C LEU A 77 8.60 -4.05 -6.22
N ARG A 78 8.31 -5.33 -6.44
CA ARG A 78 9.33 -6.32 -6.82
C ARG A 78 9.97 -6.01 -8.16
N VAL A 79 9.19 -5.57 -9.15
CA VAL A 79 9.69 -5.11 -10.46
C VAL A 79 10.62 -3.91 -10.31
N LEU A 80 10.33 -3.01 -9.38
CA LEU A 80 11.18 -1.86 -9.04
C LEU A 80 12.41 -2.22 -8.18
N GLY A 81 12.71 -3.50 -7.96
CA GLY A 81 13.88 -3.94 -7.21
C GLY A 81 13.73 -3.82 -5.68
N TYR A 82 12.50 -3.71 -5.17
CA TYR A 82 12.25 -3.72 -3.74
C TYR A 82 11.85 -5.12 -3.23
N LYS A 83 12.20 -5.40 -1.98
CA LYS A 83 11.76 -6.59 -1.26
C LYS A 83 11.13 -6.17 0.06
N LEU A 84 10.01 -6.80 0.41
CA LEU A 84 9.42 -6.69 1.75
C LEU A 84 10.45 -7.19 2.77
N TYR A 85 10.89 -6.29 3.64
CA TYR A 85 11.87 -6.58 4.68
C TYR A 85 11.19 -7.15 5.92
N THR A 86 10.15 -6.46 6.39
CA THR A 86 9.31 -6.90 7.50
C THR A 86 7.93 -6.28 7.37
N SER A 87 6.96 -6.90 8.02
CA SER A 87 5.65 -6.32 8.31
C SER A 87 5.59 -6.01 9.80
N VAL A 88 4.96 -4.91 10.18
CA VAL A 88 4.85 -4.43 11.56
C VAL A 88 3.43 -3.97 11.79
N ASP A 89 2.73 -4.62 12.70
CA ASP A 89 1.45 -4.14 13.21
C ASP A 89 1.72 -3.14 14.33
N ILE A 90 1.39 -1.86 14.12
CA ILE A 90 1.51 -0.81 15.14
C ILE A 90 0.10 -0.48 15.62
N SER A 91 -0.50 -1.41 16.39
CA SER A 91 -1.78 -1.21 17.06
C SER A 91 -1.61 -0.41 18.37
N ALA A 92 -1.12 0.84 18.28
CA ALA A 92 -0.98 1.71 19.44
C ALA A 92 -2.24 2.58 19.65
N GLY A 93 -3.32 1.93 20.10
CA GLY A 93 -4.37 2.58 20.90
C GLY A 93 -5.55 3.28 20.20
N SER A 94 -5.60 3.46 18.87
CA SER A 94 -6.84 3.97 18.21
C SER A 94 -7.00 3.65 16.72
N GLY A 95 -6.28 2.66 16.21
CA GLY A 95 -6.49 2.20 14.84
C GLY A 95 -5.41 1.21 14.43
N ASP A 96 -5.82 -0.03 14.20
CA ASP A 96 -4.94 -1.08 13.68
C ASP A 96 -4.29 -0.57 12.40
N THR A 97 -2.96 -0.47 12.42
CA THR A 97 -2.19 0.09 11.31
C THR A 97 -1.06 -0.88 11.00
N GLU A 98 -1.35 -1.82 10.11
CA GLU A 98 -0.33 -2.67 9.52
C GLU A 98 0.60 -1.82 8.65
N SER A 99 1.90 -2.01 8.80
CA SER A 99 2.93 -1.27 8.07
C SER A 99 3.95 -2.22 7.47
N TRP A 100 4.21 -2.06 6.18
CA TRP A 100 5.17 -2.84 5.41
C TRP A 100 6.42 -2.02 5.16
N ILE A 101 7.57 -2.56 5.56
CA ILE A 101 8.87 -1.93 5.37
C ILE A 101 9.56 -2.56 4.16
N PHE A 102 9.99 -1.72 3.22
CA PHE A 102 10.63 -2.17 1.99
C PHE A 102 12.07 -1.68 1.90
N ARG A 103 12.96 -2.61 1.56
CA ARG A 103 14.36 -2.32 1.23
C ARG A 103 14.63 -2.52 -0.26
N HIS A 104 15.46 -1.66 -0.84
CA HIS A 104 15.94 -1.84 -2.20
C HIS A 104 16.98 -2.97 -2.20
N VAL A 105 16.87 -3.91 -3.14
CA VAL A 105 17.76 -5.06 -3.27
C VAL A 105 18.43 -5.14 -4.64
N GLY A 106 18.21 -4.17 -5.54
CA GLY A 106 18.72 -4.20 -6.90
C GLY A 106 17.90 -5.15 -7.80
N ASN A 107 18.45 -5.51 -8.96
CA ASN A 107 17.75 -6.31 -9.96
C ASN A 107 17.35 -7.67 -9.34
N PRO A 108 16.05 -8.04 -9.30
CA PRO A 108 15.59 -9.27 -8.65
C PRO A 108 16.11 -10.56 -9.28
N TRP A 109 16.78 -10.47 -10.44
CA TRP A 109 17.27 -11.59 -11.25
C TRP A 109 18.79 -11.61 -11.44
N SER A 110 19.54 -10.71 -10.79
CA SER A 110 21.01 -10.71 -10.81
C SER A 110 21.59 -11.46 -9.63
#